data_AF-A0A0B4BYP1-F1
#
_entry.id   AF-A0A0B4BYP1-F1
#
_cell.length_a   1.000
_cell.length_b   1.000
_cell.length_c   1.000
_cell.angle_alpha   90.00
_cell.angle_beta   90.00
_cell.angle_gamma   90.00
#
_symmetry.space_group_name_H-M   'P 1'
#
loop_
_entity.id
_entity.type
_entity.pdbx_description
1 polymer ?
#
loop_
_entity_poly.entity_id
_entity_poly.type
_entity_poly.pdbx_seq_one_letter_code
_entity_poly.pdbx_strand_id
1 'polypeptide(L)'
;MIAPFAEKEAHYTDCFETPVSRPISLGAFIYAFYTQPLFKAERLVLRIAARQPSTDGEARALADGQTDGFAVWAVAGRSDSELLMADRSGRTMSWLMADAGHLRFGSVVVPARTRSGKLTLGPVFHSLLSAHKVYSRALLSGAVRRVQKD
;
A
#
# COMPACT_ATOMS: atom_id res chain seq x y z
N MET A 1 7.67 9.87 -1.92
CA MET A 1 8.45 8.80 -1.25
C MET A 1 8.89 7.66 -2.16
N ILE A 2 8.11 7.24 -3.17
CA ILE A 2 8.48 6.09 -4.02
C ILE A 2 9.37 6.43 -5.23
N ALA A 3 9.47 7.70 -5.62
CA ALA A 3 10.25 8.14 -6.78
C ALA A 3 11.72 7.65 -6.78
N PRO A 4 12.46 7.66 -5.64
CA PRO A 4 13.84 7.16 -5.61
C PRO A 4 13.98 5.66 -5.91
N PHE A 5 12.90 4.87 -5.90
CA PHE A 5 12.93 3.45 -6.28
C PHE A 5 12.72 3.25 -7.78
N ALA A 6 12.01 4.16 -8.46
CA ALA A 6 11.74 4.06 -9.89
C ALA A 6 13.02 4.21 -10.73
N GLU A 7 14.02 4.90 -10.19
CA GLU A 7 15.33 5.11 -10.83
C GLU A 7 16.32 3.97 -10.58
N LYS A 8 16.00 3.03 -9.68
CA LYS A 8 16.91 1.94 -9.30
C LYS A 8 16.76 0.74 -10.23
N GLU A 9 17.89 0.15 -10.59
CA GLU A 9 17.93 -1.04 -11.45
C GLU A 9 17.07 -2.18 -10.90
N ALA A 10 16.30 -2.81 -11.78
CA ALA A 10 15.48 -3.99 -11.54
C ALA A 10 14.42 -3.84 -10.41
N HIS A 11 14.18 -2.62 -9.93
CA HIS A 11 13.04 -2.32 -9.07
C HIS A 11 11.78 -2.24 -9.92
N TYR A 12 10.68 -2.70 -9.34
CA TYR A 12 9.37 -2.43 -9.88
C TYR A 12 8.69 -1.35 -9.05
N THR A 13 8.07 -0.40 -9.75
CA THR A 13 7.19 0.60 -9.14
C THR A 13 5.92 0.75 -9.97
N ASP A 14 4.78 0.89 -9.31
CA ASP A 14 3.56 1.43 -9.94
C ASP A 14 2.94 2.54 -9.09
N CYS A 15 2.11 3.33 -9.76
CA CYS A 15 1.33 4.40 -9.17
C CYS A 15 0.01 4.52 -9.92
N PHE A 16 -1.08 4.42 -9.18
CA PHE A 16 -2.43 4.65 -9.65
C PHE A 16 -2.99 5.88 -8.98
N GLU A 17 -3.77 6.65 -9.73
CA GLU A 17 -4.30 7.93 -9.31
C GLU A 17 -5.80 7.98 -9.59
N THR A 18 -6.54 8.67 -8.73
CA THR A 18 -7.96 8.94 -8.93
C THR A 18 -8.30 10.33 -8.39
N PRO A 19 -9.00 11.18 -9.17
CA PRO A 19 -9.38 12.50 -8.71
C PRO A 19 -10.44 12.44 -7.61
N VAL A 20 -10.44 13.44 -6.74
CA VAL A 20 -11.43 13.65 -5.69
C VAL A 20 -12.06 15.03 -5.76
N SER A 21 -13.37 15.12 -5.50
CA SER A 21 -14.15 16.36 -5.57
C SER A 21 -13.89 17.34 -4.43
N ARG A 22 -13.22 16.90 -3.36
CA ARG A 22 -12.90 17.71 -2.19
C ARG A 22 -11.55 17.30 -1.59
N PRO A 23 -10.87 18.19 -0.83
CA PRO A 23 -9.68 17.81 -0.09
C PRO A 23 -9.97 16.65 0.89
N ILE A 24 -9.12 15.62 0.84
CA ILE A 24 -9.17 14.46 1.74
C ILE A 24 -7.85 14.42 2.52
N SER A 25 -7.91 14.29 3.84
CA SER A 25 -6.70 14.13 4.65
C SER A 25 -6.08 12.74 4.45
N LEU A 26 -4.76 12.64 4.60
CA LEU A 26 -4.05 11.37 4.55
C LEU A 26 -4.65 10.35 5.54
N GLY A 27 -4.96 10.77 6.77
CA GLY A 27 -5.58 9.89 7.78
C GLY A 27 -6.94 9.33 7.34
N ALA A 28 -7.81 10.16 6.75
CA ALA A 28 -9.09 9.70 6.22
C ALA A 28 -8.90 8.68 5.09
N PHE A 29 -7.92 8.92 4.21
CA PHE A 29 -7.58 8.00 3.14
C PHE A 29 -7.03 6.66 3.67
N ILE A 30 -6.06 6.68 4.60
CA ILE A 30 -5.50 5.48 5.25
C ILE A 30 -6.62 4.64 5.88
N TYR A 31 -7.47 5.27 6.68
CA TYR A 31 -8.55 4.57 7.37
C TYR A 31 -9.54 3.97 6.36
N ALA A 32 -9.97 4.73 5.35
CA ALA A 32 -10.88 4.24 4.33
C ALA A 32 -10.29 3.08 3.51
N PHE A 33 -9.01 3.18 3.15
CA PHE A 33 -8.28 2.18 2.39
C PHE A 33 -8.19 0.85 3.13
N TYR A 34 -7.74 0.87 4.39
CA TYR A 34 -7.54 -0.36 5.15
C TYR A 34 -8.84 -0.96 5.67
N THR A 35 -9.92 -0.18 5.87
CA THR A 35 -11.19 -0.69 6.43
C THR A 35 -12.25 -1.06 5.39
N GLN A 36 -11.95 -0.93 4.09
CA GLN A 36 -12.90 -1.30 3.04
C GLN A 36 -13.15 -2.83 2.99
N PRO A 37 -14.31 -3.28 2.48
CA PRO A 37 -14.65 -4.71 2.42
C PRO A 37 -13.61 -5.58 1.70
N LEU A 38 -13.08 -5.09 0.57
CA LEU A 38 -12.05 -5.82 -0.19
C LEU A 38 -10.79 -6.05 0.65
N PHE A 39 -10.31 -5.03 1.34
CA PHE A 39 -9.14 -5.17 2.21
C PHE A 39 -9.45 -5.99 3.47
N LYS A 40 -10.68 -5.92 4.01
CA LYS A 40 -11.09 -6.80 5.13
C LYS A 40 -11.06 -8.28 4.74
N ALA A 41 -11.40 -8.62 3.50
CA ALA A 41 -11.21 -9.97 2.98
C ALA A 41 -9.72 -10.35 2.93
N GLU A 42 -8.84 -9.43 2.51
CA GLU A 42 -7.40 -9.64 2.58
C GLU A 42 -6.91 -9.83 4.02
N ARG A 43 -7.37 -9.03 5.00
CA ARG A 43 -7.01 -9.21 6.42
C ARG A 43 -7.37 -10.60 6.93
N LEU A 44 -8.50 -11.16 6.48
CA LEU A 44 -8.88 -12.53 6.81
C LEU A 44 -7.87 -13.54 6.25
N VAL A 45 -7.43 -13.35 5.00
CA VAL A 45 -6.38 -14.17 4.39
C VAL A 45 -5.05 -14.02 5.14
N LEU A 46 -4.61 -12.80 5.45
CA LEU A 46 -3.37 -12.53 6.20
C LEU A 46 -3.43 -13.11 7.62
N ARG A 47 -4.59 -13.03 8.28
CA ARG A 47 -4.81 -13.66 9.60
C ARG A 47 -4.60 -15.16 9.55
N ILE A 48 -5.10 -15.83 8.51
CA ILE A 48 -5.03 -17.30 8.38
C ILE A 48 -3.65 -17.73 7.89
N ALA A 49 -3.15 -17.12 6.81
CA ALA A 49 -1.93 -17.54 6.12
C ALA A 49 -0.65 -17.03 6.81
N ALA A 50 -0.67 -15.81 7.35
CA ALA A 50 0.50 -15.17 7.98
C ALA A 50 0.40 -15.07 9.51
N ARG A 51 -0.72 -15.50 10.12
CA ARG A 51 -0.98 -15.37 11.57
C ARG A 51 -0.80 -13.94 12.08
N GLN A 52 -1.14 -12.96 11.24
CA GLN A 52 -1.11 -11.53 11.58
C GLN A 52 -2.54 -10.98 11.49
N PRO A 53 -3.35 -11.10 12.55
CA PRO A 53 -4.65 -10.43 12.59
C PRO A 53 -4.45 -8.91 12.56
N SER A 54 -5.39 -8.19 11.96
CA SER A 54 -5.48 -6.73 12.10
C SER A 54 -6.92 -6.25 12.20
N THR A 55 -7.10 -5.16 12.94
CA THR A 55 -8.39 -4.62 13.37
C THR A 55 -8.63 -3.22 12.80
N ASP A 56 -9.89 -2.79 12.82
CA ASP A 56 -10.23 -1.42 12.45
C ASP A 56 -9.65 -0.39 13.45
N GLY A 57 -9.48 -0.79 14.72
CA GLY A 57 -8.81 0.01 15.75
C GLY A 57 -7.33 0.26 15.42
N GLU A 58 -6.59 -0.77 14.99
CA GLU A 58 -5.21 -0.59 14.54
C GLU A 58 -5.11 0.24 13.26
N ALA A 59 -6.06 0.09 12.32
CA ALA A 59 -6.13 0.94 11.14
C ALA A 59 -6.40 2.41 11.50
N ARG A 60 -7.21 2.65 12.53
CA ARG A 60 -7.45 3.99 13.08
C ARG A 60 -6.21 4.56 13.74
N ALA A 61 -5.55 3.79 14.60
CA ALA A 61 -4.29 4.19 15.22
C ALA A 61 -3.23 4.52 14.16
N LEU A 62 -3.14 3.73 13.08
CA LEU A 62 -2.22 4.02 11.96
C LEU A 62 -2.62 5.31 11.22
N ALA A 63 -3.92 5.51 10.95
CA ALA A 63 -4.42 6.72 10.30
C ALA A 63 -4.12 7.98 11.13
N ASP A 64 -4.24 7.88 12.44
CA ASP A 64 -4.02 8.97 13.39
C ASP A 64 -2.52 9.15 13.74
N GLY A 65 -1.62 8.32 13.20
CA GLY A 65 -0.18 8.39 13.44
C GLY A 65 0.25 7.90 14.83
N GLN A 66 -0.58 7.10 15.50
CA GLN A 66 -0.36 6.59 16.87
C GLN A 66 0.38 5.24 16.89
N THR A 67 0.56 4.59 15.74
CA THR A 67 1.32 3.36 15.60
C THR A 67 2.06 3.32 14.28
N ASP A 68 3.20 2.64 14.28
CA ASP A 68 4.01 2.37 13.10
C ASP A 68 3.81 0.95 12.54
N GLY A 69 2.89 0.16 13.12
CA GLY A 69 2.65 -1.22 12.72
C GLY A 69 1.19 -1.51 12.36
N PHE A 70 0.98 -2.31 11.32
CA PHE A 70 -0.33 -2.80 10.91
C PHE A 70 -0.25 -4.14 10.14
N ALA A 71 -0.78 -5.22 10.71
CA ALA A 71 -0.64 -6.58 10.19
C ALA A 71 0.83 -6.99 9.97
N VAL A 72 1.21 -7.35 8.73
CA VAL A 72 2.60 -7.68 8.34
C VAL A 72 3.44 -6.44 8.00
N TRP A 73 2.83 -5.25 8.02
CA TRP A 73 3.41 -4.02 7.50
C TRP A 73 3.92 -3.12 8.63
N ALA A 74 5.01 -2.41 8.37
CA ALA A 74 5.55 -1.37 9.24
C ALA A 74 5.75 -0.06 8.45
N VAL A 75 5.64 1.08 9.11
CA VAL A 75 5.90 2.40 8.53
C VAL A 75 7.38 2.48 8.15
N ALA A 76 7.65 2.71 6.87
CA ALA A 76 8.98 2.96 6.32
C ALA A 76 9.21 4.45 6.00
N GLY A 77 8.13 5.24 5.92
CA GLY A 77 8.18 6.68 5.74
C GLY A 77 6.80 7.30 5.90
N ARG A 78 6.75 8.50 6.48
CA ARG A 78 5.51 9.27 6.68
C ARG A 78 5.76 10.77 6.55
N SER A 79 4.82 11.47 5.94
CA SER A 79 4.69 12.93 5.90
C SER A 79 3.22 13.30 6.08
N ASP A 80 2.90 14.58 5.97
CA ASP A 80 1.51 15.07 6.08
C ASP A 80 0.60 14.55 4.96
N SER A 81 1.17 14.20 3.80
CA SER A 81 0.45 13.80 2.59
C SER A 81 0.77 12.39 2.11
N GLU A 82 1.81 11.73 2.64
CA GLU A 82 2.26 10.42 2.19
C GLU A 82 2.50 9.42 3.32
N LEU A 83 2.18 8.16 3.06
CA LEU A 83 2.51 7.01 3.90
C LEU A 83 3.16 5.91 3.06
N LEU A 84 4.33 5.44 3.46
CA LEU A 84 5.00 4.27 2.91
C LEU A 84 5.03 3.17 3.97
N MET A 85 4.45 2.02 3.64
CA MET A 85 4.43 0.82 4.47
C MET A 85 5.27 -0.26 3.81
N ALA A 86 6.16 -0.91 4.56
CA ALA A 86 7.01 -2.00 4.09
C ALA A 86 6.61 -3.33 4.77
N ASP A 87 6.74 -4.43 4.02
CA ASP A 87 6.67 -5.76 4.62
C ASP A 87 7.92 -6.01 5.50
N ARG A 88 7.90 -7.09 6.27
CA ARG A 88 9.04 -7.44 7.16
C ARG A 88 10.37 -7.61 6.44
N SER A 89 10.37 -7.97 5.16
CA SER A 89 11.59 -8.11 4.39
C SER A 89 12.10 -6.79 3.81
N GLY A 90 11.30 -5.72 3.87
CA GLY A 90 11.57 -4.44 3.21
C GLY A 90 11.52 -4.53 1.69
N ARG A 91 11.10 -5.66 1.13
CA ARG A 91 11.11 -5.89 -0.31
C ARG A 91 9.85 -5.39 -0.98
N THR A 92 8.71 -5.55 -0.32
CA THR A 92 7.43 -5.10 -0.85
C THR A 92 6.99 -3.90 -0.04
N MET A 93 6.64 -2.82 -0.71
CA MET A 93 6.09 -1.64 -0.07
C MET A 93 4.80 -1.22 -0.75
N SER A 94 3.88 -0.71 0.06
CA SER A 94 2.67 -0.02 -0.39
C SER A 94 2.76 1.45 -0.01
N TRP A 95 2.38 2.32 -0.93
CA TRP A 95 2.44 3.76 -0.76
C TRP A 95 1.06 4.38 -0.96
N LEU A 96 0.66 5.24 -0.04
CA LEU A 96 -0.57 6.03 -0.10
C LEU A 96 -0.18 7.51 -0.13
N MET A 97 -0.81 8.27 -1.01
CA MET A 97 -0.69 9.73 -1.01
C MET A 97 -2.06 10.38 -1.15
N ALA A 98 -2.27 11.44 -0.38
CA ALA A 98 -3.41 12.33 -0.50
C ALA A 98 -2.91 13.74 -0.77
N ASP A 99 -3.30 14.31 -1.91
CA ASP A 99 -2.97 15.69 -2.27
C ASP A 99 -4.24 16.50 -2.58
N ALA A 100 -4.03 17.75 -3.02
CA ALA A 100 -5.11 18.62 -3.43
C ALA A 100 -5.77 18.11 -4.73
N GLY A 101 -6.80 17.29 -4.56
CA GLY A 101 -7.67 16.84 -5.64
C GLY A 101 -7.40 15.44 -6.15
N HIS A 102 -6.39 14.72 -5.64
CA HIS A 102 -6.15 13.33 -6.01
C HIS A 102 -5.78 12.44 -4.81
N LEU A 103 -6.16 11.16 -4.94
CA LEU A 103 -5.66 10.09 -4.11
C LEU A 103 -4.81 9.16 -4.98
N ARG A 104 -3.66 8.77 -4.46
CA ARG A 104 -2.75 7.84 -5.14
C ARG A 104 -2.45 6.63 -4.31
N PHE A 105 -2.36 5.50 -4.98
CA PHE A 105 -1.89 4.24 -4.42
C PHE A 105 -0.81 3.67 -5.33
N GLY A 106 0.32 3.31 -4.75
CA GLY A 106 1.43 2.72 -5.48
C GLY A 106 2.06 1.57 -4.73
N SER A 107 2.85 0.78 -5.44
CA SER A 107 3.68 -0.27 -4.85
C SER A 107 5.12 -0.17 -5.30
N VAL A 108 6.01 -0.70 -4.47
CA VAL A 108 7.42 -0.92 -4.80
C VAL A 108 7.74 -2.38 -4.53
N VAL A 109 8.44 -3.03 -5.47
CA VAL A 109 9.07 -4.33 -5.22
C VAL A 109 10.57 -4.23 -5.49
N VAL A 110 11.34 -4.45 -4.44
CA VAL A 110 12.80 -4.48 -4.46
C VAL A 110 13.28 -5.87 -4.90
N PRO A 111 14.16 -5.95 -5.91
CA PRO A 111 14.68 -7.21 -6.40
C PRO A 111 15.54 -7.90 -5.33
N ALA A 112 15.46 -9.22 -5.27
CA ALA A 112 16.40 -10.01 -4.51
C ALA A 112 17.70 -10.20 -5.31
N ARG A 113 18.80 -10.41 -4.60
CA ARG A 113 20.08 -10.79 -5.20
C ARG A 113 20.19 -12.31 -5.25
N THR A 114 20.46 -12.87 -6.42
CA THR A 114 20.71 -14.31 -6.58
C THR A 114 22.11 -14.68 -6.05
N ARG A 115 22.39 -15.99 -5.92
CA ARG A 115 23.75 -16.48 -5.60
C ARG A 115 24.81 -16.01 -6.62
N SER A 116 24.42 -15.81 -7.88
CA SER A 116 25.29 -15.28 -8.94
C SER A 116 25.44 -13.74 -8.91
N GLY A 117 24.83 -13.06 -7.95
CA GLY A 117 24.90 -11.60 -7.80
C GLY A 117 23.90 -10.82 -8.65
N LYS A 118 23.11 -11.49 -9.52
CA LYS A 118 22.09 -10.87 -10.37
C LYS A 118 20.89 -10.39 -9.56
N LEU A 119 20.38 -9.21 -9.86
CA LEU A 119 19.13 -8.71 -9.30
C LEU A 119 17.92 -9.31 -10.05
N THR A 120 16.93 -9.79 -9.32
CA THR A 120 15.70 -10.34 -9.91
C THR A 120 14.48 -10.16 -9.00
N LEU A 121 13.33 -9.89 -9.62
CA LEU A 121 12.04 -9.90 -8.95
C LEU A 121 11.47 -11.32 -8.79
N GLY A 122 12.01 -12.29 -9.54
CA GLY A 122 11.58 -13.69 -9.54
C GLY A 122 10.34 -13.96 -10.40
N PRO A 123 10.15 -15.20 -10.87
CA PRO A 123 9.07 -15.54 -11.80
C PRO A 123 7.67 -15.37 -11.21
N VAL A 124 7.51 -15.65 -9.91
CA VAL A 124 6.22 -15.51 -9.20
C VAL A 124 5.71 -14.07 -9.24
N PHE A 125 6.60 -13.09 -9.09
CA PHE A 125 6.24 -11.68 -9.18
C PHE A 125 5.63 -11.35 -10.55
N HIS A 126 6.30 -11.78 -11.63
CA HIS A 126 5.83 -11.51 -12.99
C HIS A 126 4.46 -12.13 -13.27
N SER A 127 4.20 -13.34 -12.77
CA SER A 127 2.89 -13.99 -12.92
C SER A 127 1.76 -13.29 -12.16
N LEU A 128 2.06 -12.71 -11.00
CA LEU A 128 1.06 -12.04 -10.16
C LEU A 128 0.85 -10.56 -10.53
N LEU A 129 1.71 -9.99 -11.37
CA LEU A 129 1.73 -8.57 -11.69
C LEU A 129 0.39 -8.04 -12.22
N SER A 130 -0.24 -8.74 -13.16
CA SER A 130 -1.52 -8.30 -13.72
C SER A 130 -2.63 -8.29 -12.66
N ALA A 131 -2.67 -9.32 -11.81
CA ALA A 131 -3.61 -9.39 -10.70
C ALA A 131 -3.37 -8.26 -9.68
N HIS A 132 -2.11 -7.97 -9.36
CA HIS A 132 -1.72 -6.85 -8.49
C HIS A 132 -2.22 -5.51 -9.03
N LYS A 133 -2.08 -5.23 -10.34
CA LYS A 133 -2.56 -3.96 -10.92
C LYS A 133 -4.08 -3.81 -10.80
N VAL A 134 -4.83 -4.88 -11.09
CA VAL A 134 -6.30 -4.88 -10.94
C VAL A 134 -6.68 -4.66 -9.47
N TYR A 135 -6.03 -5.39 -8.58
CA TYR A 135 -6.26 -5.30 -7.14
C TYR A 135 -6.01 -3.89 -6.59
N SER A 136 -4.87 -3.31 -6.97
CA SER A 136 -4.44 -1.96 -6.57
C SER A 136 -5.44 -0.89 -6.99
N ARG A 137 -5.93 -0.96 -8.23
CA ARG A 137 -6.95 -0.02 -8.74
C ARG A 137 -8.29 -0.21 -8.04
N ALA A 138 -8.68 -1.44 -7.72
CA ALA A 138 -9.89 -1.74 -6.99
C ALA A 138 -9.83 -1.18 -5.55
N LEU A 139 -8.70 -1.38 -4.85
CA LEU A 139 -8.48 -0.81 -3.52
C LEU A 139 -8.55 0.71 -3.53
N LEU A 140 -7.86 1.37 -4.46
CA LEU A 140 -7.91 2.84 -4.59
C LEU A 140 -9.34 3.32 -4.85
N SER A 141 -10.03 2.70 -5.80
CA SER A 141 -11.42 3.05 -6.13
C SER A 141 -12.37 2.86 -4.95
N GLY A 142 -12.21 1.78 -4.18
CA GLY A 142 -13.02 1.52 -3.00
C GLY A 142 -12.77 2.51 -1.87
N ALA A 143 -11.51 2.93 -1.67
CA ALA A 143 -11.15 3.97 -0.71
C ALA A 143 -11.75 5.32 -1.10
N VAL A 144 -11.61 5.72 -2.38
CA VAL A 144 -12.20 6.96 -2.93
C VAL A 144 -13.71 7.00 -2.70
N ARG A 145 -14.43 5.93 -3.05
CA ARG A 145 -15.89 5.85 -2.82
C ARG A 145 -16.27 6.00 -1.35
N ARG A 146 -15.44 5.55 -0.42
CA ARG A 146 -15.71 5.63 1.02
C ARG A 146 -15.48 7.04 1.56
N VAL A 147 -14.45 7.74 1.10
CA VAL A 147 -14.18 9.12 1.55
C VAL A 147 -15.07 10.14 0.83
N GLN A 148 -15.65 9.80 -0.31
CA GLN A 148 -16.56 10.68 -1.06
C GLN A 148 -18.04 10.45 -0.76
N LYS A 149 -18.40 9.38 -0.05
CA LYS A 149 -19.75 9.28 0.51
C LYS A 149 -19.89 10.33 1.61
N ASP A 150 -20.90 11.16 1.45
CA ASP A 150 -21.25 12.34 2.26
C ASP A 150 -21.09 12.11 3.78
#